data_AF-A0A7H0SQN1-F1
#
_entry.id   AF-A0A7H0SQN1-F1
#
_cell.length_a   1.000
_cell.length_b   1.000
_cell.length_c   1.000
_cell.angle_alpha   90.00
_cell.angle_beta   90.00
_cell.angle_gamma   90.00
#
_symmetry.space_group_name_H-M   'P 1'
#
loop_
_entity.id
_entity.type
_entity.pdbx_description
1 polymer ?
#
loop_
_entity_poly.entity_id
_entity_poly.type
_entity_poly.pdbx_seq_one_letter_code
_entity_poly.pdbx_strand_id
1 'polypeptide(L)'
;MDSLYHRLGDEAFERLVAGFYARVKNDDILSPMYPHDDWEGAQWRLRAFLTQYWGGPKDYSLQRGHPRLRMRHAQFPIDHAAASRWLELMEASLSDIEEAIISDADRAALRDHWQRAAAMLINKF
;
A
#
# COMPACT_ATOMS: atom_id res chain seq x y z
N MET A 1 9.71 7.73 -21.09
CA MET A 1 10.15 7.19 -19.79
C MET A 1 9.18 6.09 -19.43
N ASP A 2 9.68 4.88 -19.23
CA ASP A 2 8.83 3.79 -18.75
C ASP A 2 8.42 4.04 -17.31
N SER A 3 7.13 3.81 -17.03
CA SER A 3 6.58 3.94 -15.70
C SER A 3 7.20 2.90 -14.75
N LEU A 4 7.12 3.13 -13.44
CA LEU A 4 7.63 2.17 -12.46
C LEU A 4 6.88 0.83 -12.59
N TYR A 5 5.59 0.86 -12.91
CA TYR A 5 4.83 -0.36 -13.20
C TYR A 5 5.37 -1.14 -14.41
N HIS A 6 5.70 -0.48 -15.53
CA HIS A 6 6.27 -1.19 -16.69
C HIS A 6 7.63 -1.83 -16.40
N ARG A 7 8.41 -1.26 -15.48
CA ARG A 7 9.70 -1.83 -15.08
C ARG A 7 9.54 -3.03 -14.16
N LEU A 8 8.67 -2.94 -13.16
CA LEU A 8 8.53 -3.97 -12.12
C LEU A 8 7.56 -5.10 -12.49
N GLY A 9 6.60 -4.82 -13.38
CA GLY A 9 5.52 -5.73 -13.71
C GLY A 9 4.48 -5.87 -12.58
N ASP A 10 3.35 -6.50 -12.90
CA ASP A 10 2.23 -6.66 -11.97
C ASP A 10 2.56 -7.61 -10.81
N GLU A 11 3.36 -8.65 -11.07
CA GLU A 11 3.76 -9.64 -10.07
C GLU A 11 4.48 -9.00 -8.87
N ALA A 12 5.30 -7.97 -9.10
CA ALA A 12 5.98 -7.26 -8.02
C ALA A 12 4.98 -6.58 -7.06
N PHE A 13 3.93 -5.94 -7.59
CA PHE A 13 2.87 -5.33 -6.78
C PHE A 13 1.98 -6.35 -6.10
N GLU A 14 1.71 -7.48 -6.77
CA GLU A 14 1.00 -8.60 -6.16
C GLU A 14 1.75 -9.15 -4.94
N ARG A 15 3.03 -9.48 -5.11
CA ARG A 15 3.88 -10.00 -4.03
C ARG A 15 4.00 -9.00 -2.87
N LEU A 16 4.23 -7.72 -3.20
CA LEU A 16 4.35 -6.66 -2.21
C LEU A 16 3.06 -6.50 -1.38
N VAL A 17 1.90 -6.43 -2.05
CA VAL A 17 0.64 -6.19 -1.33
C VAL A 17 0.19 -7.45 -0.59
N ALA A 18 0.45 -8.65 -1.12
CA ALA A 18 0.19 -9.90 -0.42
C ALA A 18 1.02 -10.04 0.86
N GLY A 19 2.34 -9.77 0.80
CA GLY A 19 3.21 -9.82 1.97
C GLY A 19 2.81 -8.78 3.02
N PHE A 20 2.43 -7.58 2.60
CA PHE A 20 1.91 -6.55 3.50
C PHE A 20 0.65 -7.02 4.24
N TYR A 21 -0.36 -7.53 3.54
CA TYR A 21 -1.60 -7.96 4.18
C TYR A 21 -1.46 -9.24 5.02
N ALA A 22 -0.53 -10.13 4.68
CA ALA A 22 -0.18 -11.28 5.53
C ALA A 22 0.32 -10.84 6.92
N ARG A 23 0.99 -9.67 6.99
CA ARG A 23 1.45 -9.05 8.24
C ARG A 23 0.35 -8.29 8.95
N VAL A 24 -0.37 -7.41 8.23
CA VAL A 24 -1.46 -6.60 8.78
C VAL A 24 -2.50 -7.46 9.48
N LYS A 25 -2.86 -8.63 8.93
CA LYS A 25 -3.87 -9.53 9.51
C LYS A 25 -3.57 -9.96 10.94
N ASN A 26 -2.28 -10.04 11.31
CA ASN A 26 -1.81 -10.48 12.62
C ASN A 26 -1.30 -9.32 13.49
N ASP A 27 -1.36 -8.09 13.01
CA ASP A 27 -0.86 -6.91 13.72
C ASP A 27 -1.89 -6.38 14.72
N ASP A 28 -1.44 -6.05 15.93
CA ASP A 28 -2.29 -5.63 17.04
C ASP A 28 -2.82 -4.20 16.90
N ILE A 29 -2.14 -3.35 16.11
CA ILE A 29 -2.54 -1.95 15.87
C ILE A 29 -3.45 -1.86 14.65
N LEU A 30 -3.05 -2.49 13.55
CA LEU A 30 -3.70 -2.32 12.25
C LEU A 30 -4.84 -3.30 12.03
N SER A 31 -4.72 -4.57 12.43
CA SER A 31 -5.77 -5.58 12.19
C SER A 31 -7.15 -5.14 12.69
N PRO A 32 -7.29 -4.53 13.89
CA PRO A 32 -8.59 -4.05 14.39
C PRO A 32 -9.24 -2.95 13.54
N MET A 33 -8.49 -2.29 12.63
CA MET A 33 -9.03 -1.26 11.73
C MET A 33 -9.71 -1.86 10.48
N TYR A 34 -9.56 -3.15 10.23
CA TYR A 34 -10.12 -3.81 9.05
C TYR A 34 -11.36 -4.65 9.40
N PRO A 35 -12.37 -4.72 8.51
CA PRO A 35 -13.41 -5.73 8.60
C PRO A 35 -12.78 -7.13 8.46
N HIS A 36 -13.05 -8.03 9.41
CA HIS A 36 -12.44 -9.36 9.46
C HIS A 36 -12.84 -10.27 8.28
N ASP A 37 -13.90 -9.90 7.55
CA ASP A 37 -14.47 -10.63 6.41
C ASP A 37 -14.08 -10.03 5.03
N ASP A 38 -13.33 -8.92 4.98
CA ASP A 38 -12.99 -8.21 3.73
C ASP A 38 -11.47 -8.06 3.51
N TRP A 39 -10.70 -9.09 3.86
CA TRP A 39 -9.25 -9.10 3.62
C TRP A 39 -8.89 -9.07 2.14
N GLU A 40 -9.56 -9.89 1.33
CA GLU A 40 -9.32 -9.97 -0.12
C GLU A 40 -9.65 -8.63 -0.80
N GLY A 41 -10.76 -7.99 -0.41
CA GLY A 41 -11.11 -6.68 -0.94
C GLY A 41 -10.14 -5.60 -0.49
N ALA A 42 -9.62 -5.64 0.74
CA ALA A 42 -8.59 -4.71 1.19
C ALA A 42 -7.29 -4.86 0.37
N GLN A 43 -6.85 -6.09 0.18
CA GLN A 43 -5.68 -6.43 -0.64
C GLN A 43 -5.84 -5.97 -2.09
N TRP A 44 -6.98 -6.28 -2.72
CA TRP A 44 -7.27 -5.84 -4.08
C TRP A 44 -7.26 -4.31 -4.20
N ARG A 45 -7.90 -3.59 -3.27
CA ARG A 45 -7.96 -2.11 -3.31
C ARG A 45 -6.58 -1.47 -3.28
N LEU A 46 -5.68 -1.97 -2.44
CA LEU A 46 -4.32 -1.42 -2.33
C LEU A 46 -3.49 -1.75 -3.58
N ARG A 47 -3.52 -3.01 -4.05
CA ARG A 47 -2.83 -3.43 -5.28
C ARG A 47 -3.30 -2.61 -6.47
N ALA A 48 -4.61 -2.57 -6.72
CA ALA A 48 -5.17 -1.82 -7.85
C ALA A 48 -4.83 -0.32 -7.78
N PHE A 49 -4.83 0.27 -6.58
CA PHE A 49 -4.42 1.65 -6.38
C PHE A 49 -2.94 1.88 -6.72
N LEU A 50 -2.04 1.06 -6.18
CA LEU A 50 -0.60 1.19 -6.41
C LEU A 50 -0.22 0.92 -7.86
N THR A 51 -0.76 -0.15 -8.45
CA THR A 51 -0.60 -0.47 -9.86
C THR A 51 -1.02 0.71 -10.73
N GLN A 52 -2.20 1.29 -10.49
CA GLN A 52 -2.65 2.46 -11.23
C GLN A 52 -1.75 3.68 -10.99
N TYR A 53 -1.38 3.96 -9.75
CA TYR A 53 -0.55 5.11 -9.38
C TYR A 53 0.80 5.09 -10.10
N TRP A 54 1.41 3.91 -10.22
CA TRP A 54 2.70 3.71 -10.86
C TRP A 54 2.62 3.47 -12.37
N GLY A 55 1.47 3.73 -13.00
CA GLY A 55 1.30 3.77 -14.45
C GLY A 55 0.82 2.46 -15.09
N GLY A 56 0.24 1.55 -14.31
CA GLY A 56 -0.43 0.35 -14.79
C GLY A 56 -1.92 0.56 -15.11
N PRO A 57 -2.70 -0.55 -15.19
CA PRO A 57 -4.14 -0.52 -15.43
C PRO A 57 -4.93 0.41 -14.50
N LYS A 58 -6.06 0.94 -15.01
CA LYS A 58 -6.92 1.92 -14.30
C LYS A 58 -8.04 1.27 -13.48
N ASP A 59 -7.88 0.02 -13.11
CA ASP A 59 -8.94 -0.80 -12.50
C ASP A 59 -9.48 -0.19 -11.21
N TYR A 60 -8.60 0.40 -10.39
CA TYR A 60 -9.03 1.11 -9.19
C TYR A 60 -10.05 2.20 -9.53
N SER A 61 -9.72 3.11 -10.46
CA SER A 61 -10.62 4.23 -10.78
C SER A 61 -11.87 3.77 -11.52
N LEU A 62 -11.76 2.74 -12.36
CA LEU A 62 -12.91 2.16 -13.07
C LEU A 62 -13.94 1.61 -12.08
N GLN A 63 -13.51 0.95 -11.02
CA GLN A 63 -14.41 0.34 -10.04
C GLN A 63 -14.75 1.24 -8.84
N ARG A 64 -13.86 2.18 -8.47
CA ARG A 64 -13.97 2.98 -7.23
C ARG A 64 -14.13 4.47 -7.47
N GLY A 65 -13.92 4.94 -8.70
CA GLY A 65 -13.82 6.36 -9.02
C GLY A 65 -12.56 7.00 -8.43
N HIS A 66 -12.62 8.32 -8.21
CA HIS A 66 -11.49 9.08 -7.71
C HIS A 66 -10.98 8.54 -6.35
N PRO A 67 -9.65 8.45 -6.11
CA PRO A 67 -9.08 7.90 -4.88
C PRO A 67 -9.59 8.56 -3.60
N ARG A 68 -9.58 9.91 -3.55
CA ARG A 68 -10.05 10.71 -2.40
C ARG A 68 -9.55 10.13 -1.06
N LEU A 69 -8.24 9.89 -0.96
CA LEU A 69 -7.66 9.06 0.11
C LEU A 69 -8.02 9.57 1.50
N ARG A 70 -7.90 10.87 1.78
CA ARG A 70 -8.27 11.46 3.08
C ARG A 70 -9.73 11.17 3.45
N MET A 71 -10.66 11.31 2.51
CA MET A 71 -12.09 11.03 2.73
C MET A 71 -12.32 9.55 3.08
N ARG A 72 -11.64 8.62 2.38
CA ARG A 72 -11.78 7.17 2.62
C ARG A 72 -11.11 6.70 3.90
N HIS A 73 -10.10 7.42 4.39
CA HIS A 73 -9.39 7.09 5.62
C HIS A 73 -9.95 7.81 6.86
N ALA A 74 -10.83 8.80 6.69
CA ALA A 74 -11.38 9.60 7.78
C ALA A 74 -12.17 8.80 8.84
N GLN A 75 -12.68 7.61 8.47
CA GLN A 75 -13.42 6.73 9.38
C GLN A 75 -12.50 5.90 10.30
N PHE A 76 -11.20 5.85 10.01
CA PHE A 76 -10.22 5.09 10.80
C PHE A 76 -9.42 6.04 11.69
N PRO A 77 -9.20 5.70 12.97
CA PRO A 77 -8.41 6.51 13.88
C PRO A 77 -6.91 6.34 13.59
N ILE A 78 -6.37 7.10 12.64
CA ILE A 78 -4.98 7.01 12.20
C ILE A 78 -4.15 8.04 12.98
N ASP A 79 -3.48 7.57 14.02
CA ASP A 79 -2.47 8.34 14.75
C ASP A 79 -1.05 8.05 14.23
N HIS A 80 -0.05 8.67 14.86
CA HIS A 80 1.36 8.47 14.51
C HIS A 80 1.81 7.01 14.68
N ALA A 81 1.28 6.28 15.66
CA ALA A 81 1.65 4.89 15.88
C ALA A 81 1.11 3.99 14.75
N ALA A 82 -0.15 4.21 14.35
CA ALA A 82 -0.75 3.50 13.22
C ALA A 82 -0.02 3.79 11.90
N ALA A 83 0.34 5.06 11.63
CA ALA A 83 1.08 5.42 10.43
C ALA A 83 2.49 4.81 10.40
N SER A 84 3.21 4.84 11.52
CA SER A 84 4.52 4.20 11.63
C SER A 84 4.43 2.69 11.46
N ARG A 85 3.46 2.02 12.11
CA ARG A 85 3.28 0.58 11.96
C ARG A 85 2.94 0.18 10.52
N TRP A 86 2.12 0.97 9.83
CA TRP A 86 1.83 0.73 8.41
C TRP A 86 3.11 0.76 7.56
N LEU A 87 3.98 1.75 7.79
CA LEU A 87 5.25 1.88 7.07
C LEU A 87 6.20 0.72 7.40
N GLU A 88 6.29 0.30 8.66
CA GLU A 88 7.10 -0.84 9.11
C GLU A 88 6.68 -2.13 8.40
N LEU A 89 5.38 -2.44 8.35
CA LEU A 89 4.90 -3.66 7.71
C LEU A 89 5.06 -3.62 6.18
N MET A 90 4.90 -2.45 5.57
CA MET A 90 5.12 -2.28 4.13
C MET A 90 6.62 -2.43 3.77
N GLU A 91 7.51 -1.88 4.59
CA GLU A 91 8.96 -2.02 4.44
C GLU A 91 9.40 -3.48 4.62
N ALA A 92 8.84 -4.19 5.60
CA ALA A 92 9.10 -5.61 5.79
C ALA A 92 8.69 -6.42 4.56
N SER A 93 7.50 -6.14 4.00
CA SER A 93 7.05 -6.81 2.79
C SER A 93 7.90 -6.46 1.56
N LEU A 94 8.36 -5.22 1.45
CA LEU A 94 9.27 -4.82 0.37
C LEU A 94 10.60 -5.56 0.49
N SER A 95 11.13 -5.69 1.70
CA SER A 95 12.41 -6.36 2.01
C SER A 95 12.41 -7.86 1.70
N ASP A 96 11.25 -8.51 1.73
CA ASP A 96 11.11 -9.93 1.35
C ASP A 96 11.23 -10.19 -0.16
N ILE A 97 11.16 -9.13 -0.98
CA ILE A 97 11.29 -9.24 -2.44
C ILE A 97 12.76 -9.12 -2.81
N GLU A 98 13.24 -9.93 -3.74
CA GLU A 98 14.64 -9.89 -4.18
C GLU A 98 14.98 -8.60 -4.94
N GLU A 99 16.23 -8.14 -4.83
CA GLU A 99 16.73 -6.94 -5.53
C GLU A 99 16.61 -7.09 -7.07
N ALA A 100 16.74 -8.33 -7.57
CA ALA A 100 16.57 -8.64 -8.99
C ALA A 100 15.16 -8.33 -9.53
N ILE A 101 14.16 -8.19 -8.65
CA ILE A 101 12.78 -7.84 -9.01
C ILE A 101 12.53 -6.36 -8.73
N ILE A 102 12.96 -5.87 -7.57
CA ILE A 102 12.84 -4.44 -7.21
C ILE A 102 14.21 -3.92 -6.79
N SER A 103 14.81 -3.13 -7.68
CA SER A 103 16.11 -2.48 -7.46
C SER A 103 16.07 -1.51 -6.28
N ASP A 104 17.23 -1.20 -5.69
CA ASP A 104 17.33 -0.21 -4.61
C ASP A 104 16.80 1.18 -5.02
N ALA A 105 17.00 1.57 -6.29
CA ALA A 105 16.47 2.82 -6.81
C ALA A 105 14.93 2.83 -6.84
N ASP A 106 14.31 1.72 -7.25
CA ASP A 106 12.85 1.59 -7.25
C ASP A 106 12.29 1.50 -5.82
N ARG A 107 13.00 0.81 -4.90
CA ARG A 107 12.65 0.79 -3.47
C ARG A 107 12.63 2.18 -2.87
N ALA A 108 13.64 3.00 -3.18
CA ALA A 108 13.69 4.38 -2.71
C ALA A 108 12.48 5.20 -3.17
N ALA A 109 12.09 5.07 -4.45
CA ALA A 109 10.91 5.74 -5.00
C ALA A 109 9.60 5.30 -4.32
N LEU A 110 9.47 3.99 -4.05
CA LEU A 110 8.33 3.43 -3.32
C LEU A 110 8.25 3.97 -1.88
N ARG A 111 9.37 3.90 -1.13
CA ARG A 111 9.47 4.40 0.25
C ARG A 111 9.11 5.88 0.35
N ASP A 112 9.67 6.70 -0.52
CA ASP A 112 9.46 8.14 -0.56
C ASP A 112 7.97 8.50 -0.82
N HIS A 113 7.32 7.77 -1.74
CA HIS A 113 5.89 7.91 -1.96
C HIS A 113 5.07 7.55 -0.72
N TRP A 114 5.35 6.40 -0.10
CA TRP A 114 4.57 5.91 1.04
C TRP A 114 4.74 6.76 2.30
N GLN A 115 5.95 7.25 2.57
CA GLN A 115 6.20 8.16 3.69
C GLN A 115 5.32 9.42 3.59
N ARG A 116 5.25 10.04 2.40
CA ARG A 116 4.35 11.19 2.16
C ARG A 116 2.89 10.81 2.29
N ALA A 117 2.49 9.67 1.73
CA ALA A 117 1.11 9.21 1.76
C ALA A 117 0.64 8.94 3.20
N ALA A 118 1.42 8.20 3.99
CA ALA A 118 1.11 7.88 5.38
C ALA A 118 1.00 9.16 6.23
N ALA A 119 1.96 10.08 6.10
CA ALA A 119 1.93 11.35 6.82
C ALA A 119 0.69 12.20 6.51
N MET A 120 0.25 12.22 5.24
CA MET A 120 -0.95 12.95 4.82
C MET A 120 -2.25 12.37 5.40
N LEU A 121 -2.27 11.09 5.79
CA LEU A 121 -3.46 10.37 6.23
C LEU A 121 -3.67 10.36 7.74
N ILE A 122 -2.67 10.81 8.53
CA ILE A 122 -2.82 11.00 9.98
C ILE A 122 -3.97 11.97 10.25
N ASN A 123 -4.92 11.53 11.06
CA ASN A 123 -6.16 12.24 11.36
C ASN A 123 -6.53 12.23 12.86
N LYS A 124 -5.70 11.61 13.69
CA LYS A 124 -5.83 11.54 15.14
C LYS A 124 -4.50 11.98 15.79
N PHE A 125 -4.60 12.84 16.80
CA PHE A 125 -3.48 13.47 17.50
C PHE A 125 -3.56 13.22 19.00
#